data_AF-A0A8J3VLH0-F1
#
_entry.id   AF-A0A8J3VLH0-F1
#
_cell.length_a   1.000
_cell.length_b   1.000
_cell.length_c   1.000
_cell.angle_alpha   90.00
_cell.angle_beta   90.00
_cell.angle_gamma   90.00
#
_symmetry.space_group_name_H-M   'P 1'
#
loop_
_entity.id
_entity.type
_entity.pdbx_description
1 polymer ?
#
loop_
_entity_poly.entity_id
_entity_poly.type
_entity_poly.pdbx_seq_one_letter_code
_entity_poly.pdbx_strand_id
1 'polypeptide(L)'
;MAEDILREMGGHAASQQRLIHDFQGGMPQTVQATDPSGVVQVTLDAEGLPASFEVDEGWARSLHPTAFGPAVAAAFAAATKQRLTAWASLLEKVDLPTSEVDEQPVAAQAFQPPSRPEVPVHPREVGELLRELLEITADLEALTEPQVRQATGSAASGMLTLTLGSDGALSCSADQAWASDKTGSELTSALNTALAAARSELVNAANASPADRAARLLNEAAAFLRGD
;
A
#
# COMPACT_ATOMS: atom_id res chain seq x y z
N MET A 1 22.98 17.31 31.55
CA MET A 1 21.56 17.02 31.24
C MET A 1 21.26 17.15 29.75
N ALA A 2 21.52 18.28 29.08
CA ALA A 2 21.25 18.41 27.63
C ALA A 2 22.04 17.42 26.75
N GLU A 3 23.30 17.12 27.10
CA GLU A 3 24.13 16.17 26.34
C GLU A 3 23.68 14.70 26.47
N ASP A 4 23.03 14.30 27.57
CA ASP A 4 22.52 12.93 27.74
C ASP A 4 21.24 12.71 26.91
N ILE A 5 20.34 13.69 26.88
CA ILE A 5 19.11 13.63 26.08
C ILE A 5 19.44 13.49 24.59
N LEU A 6 20.44 14.24 24.10
CA LEU A 6 20.87 14.14 22.70
C LEU A 6 21.51 12.78 22.37
N ARG A 7 22.25 12.19 23.33
CA ARG A 7 22.84 10.85 23.17
C ARG A 7 21.76 9.76 23.15
N GLU A 8 20.75 9.88 24.00
CA GLU A 8 19.60 8.97 24.06
C GLU A 8 18.75 9.04 22.79
N MET A 9 18.41 10.24 22.32
CA MET A 9 17.67 10.43 21.06
C MET A 9 18.43 9.86 19.85
N GLY A 10 19.75 10.06 19.80
CA GLY A 10 20.59 9.51 18.73
C GLY A 10 20.62 7.98 18.73
N GLY A 11 20.68 7.36 19.91
CA GLY A 11 20.59 5.90 20.06
C GLY A 11 19.24 5.34 19.59
N HIS A 12 18.14 6.03 19.90
CA HIS A 12 16.80 5.62 19.50
C HIS A 12 16.55 5.73 17.99
N ALA A 13 17.01 6.81 17.35
CA ALA A 13 16.88 6.96 15.90
C ALA A 13 17.68 5.88 15.15
N ALA A 14 18.88 5.55 15.61
CA ALA A 14 19.72 4.52 14.99
C ALA A 14 19.12 3.10 15.16
N SER A 15 18.48 2.80 16.30
CA SER A 15 17.80 1.52 16.49
C SER A 15 16.56 1.40 15.60
N GLN A 16 15.76 2.46 15.48
CA GLN A 16 14.61 2.49 14.56
C GLN A 16 15.05 2.30 13.10
N GLN A 17 16.10 2.99 12.65
CA GLN A 17 16.63 2.83 11.29
C GLN A 17 17.12 1.40 11.01
N ARG A 18 17.78 0.77 11.98
CA ARG A 18 18.23 -0.62 11.86
C ARG A 18 17.06 -1.58 11.76
N LEU A 19 16.02 -1.39 12.58
CA LEU A 19 14.78 -2.18 12.49
C LEU A 19 14.13 -2.03 11.12
N ILE A 20 14.01 -0.81 10.58
CA ILE A 20 13.45 -0.59 9.23
C ILE A 20 14.28 -1.28 8.15
N HIS A 21 15.61 -1.20 8.24
CA HIS A 21 16.50 -1.83 7.26
C HIS A 21 16.44 -3.37 7.32
N ASP A 22 16.51 -3.95 8.52
CA ASP A 22 16.43 -5.41 8.71
C ASP A 22 15.07 -5.93 8.25
N PHE A 23 14.02 -5.13 8.45
CA PHE A 23 12.68 -5.43 7.98
C PHE A 23 12.57 -5.40 6.45
N GLN A 24 13.14 -4.38 5.79
CA GLN A 24 13.22 -4.30 4.34
C GLN A 24 14.00 -5.47 3.74
N GLY A 25 15.09 -5.90 4.41
CA GLY A 25 15.90 -7.05 3.97
C GLY A 25 15.23 -8.42 4.18
N GLY A 26 14.29 -8.53 5.13
CA GLY A 26 13.58 -9.78 5.43
C GLY A 26 12.35 -10.04 4.56
N MET A 27 11.84 -9.04 3.83
CA MET A 27 10.62 -9.19 3.04
C MET A 27 10.81 -10.20 1.90
N PRO A 28 9.85 -11.13 1.69
CA PRO A 28 9.84 -11.98 0.51
C PRO A 28 9.84 -11.11 -0.75
N GLN A 29 10.86 -11.28 -1.59
CA GLN A 29 10.98 -10.55 -2.86
C GLN A 29 9.85 -10.90 -3.83
N THR A 30 9.34 -12.14 -3.73
CA THR A 30 8.23 -12.62 -4.52
C THR A 30 7.34 -13.54 -3.70
N VAL A 31 6.04 -13.47 -3.93
CA VAL A 31 5.06 -14.40 -3.33
C VAL A 31 4.16 -14.91 -4.44
N GLN A 32 3.91 -16.21 -4.46
CA GLN A 32 3.10 -16.85 -5.49
C GLN A 32 1.89 -17.54 -4.84
N ALA A 33 0.71 -17.33 -5.39
CA ALA A 33 -0.49 -18.04 -4.96
C ALA A 33 -1.41 -18.34 -6.12
N THR A 34 -2.33 -19.28 -5.89
CA THR A 34 -3.30 -19.74 -6.87
C THR A 34 -4.71 -19.46 -6.36
N ASP A 35 -5.65 -19.27 -7.27
CA ASP A 35 -7.07 -19.21 -6.94
C ASP A 35 -7.55 -20.55 -6.34
N PRO A 36 -8.73 -20.59 -5.67
CA PRO A 36 -9.26 -21.81 -5.05
C PRO A 36 -9.46 -23.00 -6.00
N SER A 37 -9.63 -22.78 -7.31
CA SER A 37 -9.76 -23.85 -8.30
C SER A 37 -8.42 -24.41 -8.79
N GLY A 38 -7.30 -23.76 -8.45
CA GLY A 38 -5.97 -24.19 -8.86
C GLY A 38 -5.59 -23.80 -10.29
N VAL A 39 -6.36 -22.94 -10.94
CA VAL A 39 -6.29 -22.67 -12.37
C VAL A 39 -5.47 -21.42 -12.69
N VAL A 40 -5.66 -20.36 -11.91
CA VAL A 40 -4.99 -19.07 -12.10
C VAL A 40 -3.99 -18.88 -10.99
N GLN A 41 -2.74 -18.72 -11.36
CA GLN A 41 -1.63 -18.41 -10.47
C GLN A 41 -1.15 -16.99 -10.71
N VAL A 42 -0.76 -16.31 -9.63
CA VAL A 42 -0.18 -14.97 -9.69
C VAL A 42 1.09 -14.93 -8.86
N THR A 43 2.07 -14.19 -9.36
CA THR A 43 3.30 -13.85 -8.63
C THR A 43 3.26 -12.37 -8.31
N LEU A 44 3.45 -12.01 -7.04
CA LEU A 44 3.64 -10.63 -6.60
C LEU A 44 5.13 -10.30 -6.56
N ASP A 45 5.49 -9.07 -6.91
CA ASP A 45 6.83 -8.51 -6.76
C ASP A 45 7.10 -7.99 -5.34
N ALA A 46 8.25 -7.33 -5.13
CA ALA A 46 8.66 -6.78 -3.84
C ALA A 46 7.77 -5.61 -3.40
N GLU A 47 7.02 -4.99 -4.29
CA GLU A 47 6.06 -3.91 -4.00
C GLU A 47 4.68 -4.44 -3.63
N GLY A 48 4.41 -5.73 -3.90
CA GLY A 48 3.12 -6.37 -3.64
C GLY A 48 2.14 -6.21 -4.79
N LEU A 49 2.63 -5.76 -5.94
CA LEU A 49 1.87 -5.69 -7.18
C LEU A 49 2.06 -6.98 -7.97
N PRO A 50 1.10 -7.36 -8.83
CA PRO A 50 1.30 -8.50 -9.71
C PRO A 50 2.50 -8.27 -10.64
N ALA A 51 3.42 -9.23 -10.64
CA ALA A 51 4.56 -9.33 -11.54
C ALA A 51 4.21 -10.17 -12.77
N SER A 52 3.48 -11.27 -12.56
CA SER A 52 3.03 -12.16 -13.63
C SER A 52 1.77 -12.93 -13.25
N PHE A 53 1.05 -13.38 -14.26
CA PHE A 53 -0.01 -14.37 -14.16
C PHE A 53 0.34 -15.62 -14.98
N GLU A 54 -0.15 -16.76 -14.53
CA GLU A 54 -0.13 -18.03 -15.27
C GLU A 54 -1.51 -18.68 -15.18
N VAL A 55 -1.99 -19.24 -16.28
CA VAL A 55 -3.28 -19.93 -16.38
C VAL A 55 -3.02 -21.35 -16.88
N ASP A 56 -3.55 -22.32 -16.14
CA ASP A 56 -3.44 -23.75 -16.48
C ASP A 56 -4.02 -24.05 -17.88
N GLU A 57 -3.39 -24.94 -18.64
CA GLU A 57 -3.86 -25.29 -19.99
C GLU A 57 -5.21 -26.02 -19.98
N GLY A 58 -5.54 -26.70 -18.87
CA GLY A 58 -6.81 -27.37 -18.64
C GLY A 58 -7.89 -26.50 -18.02
N TRP A 59 -7.69 -25.18 -17.92
CA TRP A 59 -8.55 -24.27 -17.15
C TRP A 59 -10.07 -24.46 -17.39
N ALA A 60 -10.46 -24.64 -18.66
CA ALA A 60 -11.86 -24.77 -19.07
C ALA A 60 -12.57 -26.00 -18.48
N ARG A 61 -11.84 -26.98 -17.94
CA ARG A 61 -12.39 -28.15 -17.24
C ARG A 61 -12.77 -27.85 -15.79
N SER A 62 -12.09 -26.88 -15.18
CA SER A 62 -12.19 -26.57 -13.76
C SER A 62 -12.92 -25.25 -13.50
N LEU A 63 -12.92 -24.35 -14.48
CA LEU A 63 -13.44 -23.00 -14.34
C LEU A 63 -14.35 -22.63 -15.51
N HIS A 64 -15.55 -22.14 -15.20
CA HIS A 64 -16.45 -21.61 -16.22
C HIS A 64 -15.91 -20.25 -16.74
N PRO A 65 -16.05 -19.91 -18.04
CA PRO A 65 -15.50 -18.67 -18.59
C PRO A 65 -15.95 -17.39 -17.85
N THR A 66 -17.18 -17.33 -17.37
CA THR A 66 -17.67 -16.19 -16.55
C THR A 66 -17.01 -16.06 -15.19
N ALA A 67 -16.40 -17.13 -14.68
CA ALA A 67 -15.68 -17.15 -13.40
C ALA A 67 -14.20 -16.80 -13.55
N PHE A 68 -13.70 -16.58 -14.78
CA PHE A 68 -12.30 -16.26 -15.04
C PHE A 68 -11.83 -14.98 -14.35
N GLY A 69 -12.51 -13.86 -14.53
CA GLY A 69 -12.19 -12.59 -13.85
C GLY A 69 -12.16 -12.71 -12.32
N PRO A 70 -13.20 -13.28 -11.69
CA PRO A 70 -13.19 -13.58 -10.25
C PRO A 70 -12.05 -14.49 -9.80
N ALA A 71 -11.65 -15.49 -10.59
CA ALA A 71 -10.52 -16.36 -10.25
C ALA A 71 -9.18 -15.60 -10.25
N VAL A 72 -8.96 -14.69 -11.21
CA VAL A 72 -7.78 -13.81 -11.22
C VAL A 72 -7.71 -12.96 -9.95
N ALA A 73 -8.82 -12.34 -9.55
CA ALA A 73 -8.90 -11.57 -8.32
C ALA A 73 -8.68 -12.44 -7.06
N ALA A 74 -9.19 -13.66 -7.06
CA ALA A 74 -9.02 -14.61 -5.95
C ALA A 74 -7.56 -15.09 -5.80
N ALA A 75 -6.86 -15.37 -6.91
CA ALA A 75 -5.43 -15.67 -6.90
C ALA A 75 -4.62 -14.52 -6.30
N PHE A 76 -4.92 -13.29 -6.72
CA PHE A 76 -4.28 -12.09 -6.20
C PHE A 76 -4.53 -11.89 -4.71
N ALA A 77 -5.78 -12.01 -4.25
CA ALA A 77 -6.12 -11.93 -2.83
C ALA A 77 -5.39 -13.01 -2.00
N ALA A 78 -5.26 -14.23 -2.54
CA ALA A 78 -4.51 -15.30 -1.90
C ALA A 78 -3.01 -14.95 -1.76
N ALA A 79 -2.39 -14.39 -2.79
CA ALA A 79 -0.99 -13.99 -2.75
C ALA A 79 -0.75 -12.84 -1.76
N THR A 80 -1.64 -11.84 -1.75
CA THR A 80 -1.60 -10.73 -0.78
C THR A 80 -1.73 -11.25 0.64
N LYS A 81 -2.66 -12.18 0.90
CA LYS A 81 -2.79 -12.83 2.21
C LYS A 81 -1.52 -13.55 2.63
N GLN A 82 -0.94 -14.36 1.74
CA GLN A 82 0.30 -15.09 2.03
C GLN A 82 1.46 -14.14 2.35
N ARG A 83 1.57 -13.03 1.61
CA ARG A 83 2.56 -11.99 1.87
C ARG A 83 2.37 -11.36 3.24
N LEU A 84 1.15 -10.99 3.61
CA LEU A 84 0.85 -10.43 4.93
C LEU A 84 1.11 -11.44 6.06
N THR A 85 0.85 -12.72 5.85
CA THR A 85 1.21 -13.78 6.81
C THR A 85 2.73 -13.91 6.97
N ALA A 86 3.48 -13.95 5.86
CA ALA A 86 4.94 -13.98 5.90
C ALA A 86 5.51 -12.75 6.61
N TRP A 87 4.89 -11.59 6.40
CA TRP A 87 5.22 -10.34 7.05
C TRP A 87 4.97 -10.37 8.57
N ALA A 88 3.79 -10.84 9.00
CA ALA A 88 3.47 -11.01 10.42
C ALA A 88 4.46 -11.96 11.12
N SER A 89 4.84 -13.06 10.47
CA SER A 89 5.83 -14.01 11.03
C SER A 89 7.25 -13.45 11.13
N LEU A 90 7.59 -12.37 10.39
CA LEU A 90 8.84 -11.65 10.60
C LEU A 90 8.76 -10.71 11.79
N LEU A 91 7.61 -10.04 11.97
CA LEU A 91 7.36 -9.18 13.14
C LEU A 91 7.41 -9.97 14.45
N GLU A 92 6.92 -11.21 14.47
CA GLU A 92 7.01 -12.09 15.65
C GLU A 92 8.46 -12.49 16.01
N LYS A 93 9.39 -12.45 15.03
CA LYS A 93 10.81 -12.78 15.25
C LYS A 93 11.64 -11.59 15.66
N VAL A 94 11.21 -10.38 15.27
CA VAL A 94 11.77 -9.17 15.85
C VAL A 94 11.24 -9.14 17.27
N ASP A 95 12.11 -9.39 18.24
CA ASP A 95 11.84 -9.28 19.67
C ASP A 95 11.59 -7.80 19.99
N LEU A 96 10.46 -7.29 19.49
CA LEU A 96 9.94 -5.99 19.83
C LEU A 96 9.72 -6.09 21.34
N PRO A 97 10.26 -5.14 22.12
CA PRO A 97 9.92 -5.08 23.53
C PRO A 97 8.40 -5.03 23.55
N THR A 98 7.77 -6.13 23.98
CA THR A 98 6.40 -6.11 24.43
C THR A 98 6.46 -5.09 25.55
N SER A 99 6.12 -3.84 25.22
CA SER A 99 5.67 -2.89 26.21
C SER A 99 4.58 -3.67 26.89
N GLU A 100 4.89 -4.20 28.07
CA GLU A 100 3.91 -4.63 29.03
C GLU A 100 3.09 -3.36 29.24
N VAL A 101 2.06 -3.21 28.40
CA VAL A 101 0.99 -2.28 28.65
C VAL A 101 0.44 -2.86 29.93
N ASP A 102 0.93 -2.29 31.03
CA ASP A 102 0.51 -2.62 32.38
C ASP A 102 -1.00 -2.42 32.31
N GLU A 103 -1.74 -3.51 32.13
CA GLU A 103 -3.20 -3.54 32.10
C GLU A 103 -3.65 -3.29 33.53
N GLN A 104 -3.37 -2.08 34.04
CA GLN A 104 -4.03 -1.56 35.21
C GLN A 104 -5.52 -1.58 34.87
N PRO A 105 -6.33 -2.35 35.62
CA PRO A 105 -7.77 -2.35 35.40
C PRO A 105 -8.26 -0.94 35.64
N VAL A 106 -8.59 -0.22 34.57
CA VAL A 106 -9.18 1.11 34.64
C VAL A 106 -10.58 0.94 35.21
N ALA A 107 -10.69 0.96 36.53
CA ALA A 107 -11.97 1.13 37.19
C ALA A 107 -12.56 2.45 36.70
N ALA A 108 -13.74 2.39 36.08
CA ALA A 108 -14.45 3.54 35.56
C ALA A 108 -14.69 4.58 36.67
N GLN A 109 -13.82 5.60 36.76
CA GLN A 109 -14.03 6.75 37.61
C GLN A 109 -14.73 7.84 36.79
N ALA A 110 -15.91 8.23 37.27
CA ALA A 110 -16.68 9.35 36.74
C ALA A 110 -15.88 10.65 36.90
N PHE A 111 -15.51 11.27 35.78
CA PHE A 111 -14.89 12.59 35.77
C PHE A 111 -15.88 13.64 36.29
N GLN A 112 -15.52 14.31 37.40
CA GLN A 112 -16.07 15.63 37.76
C GLN A 112 -14.97 16.68 37.60
N PRO A 113 -15.17 17.73 36.79
CA PRO A 113 -14.17 18.78 36.62
C PRO A 113 -14.19 19.76 37.82
N PRO A 114 -13.02 20.20 38.34
CA PRO A 114 -12.95 21.22 39.38
C PRO A 114 -12.92 22.65 38.80
N SER A 115 -13.69 23.55 39.40
CA SER A 115 -13.72 24.99 39.09
C SER A 115 -12.46 25.70 39.59
N ARG A 116 -11.85 26.55 38.76
CA ARG A 116 -10.61 27.30 39.09
C ARG A 116 -10.80 28.82 38.91
N PRO A 117 -10.23 29.67 39.79
CA PRO A 117 -10.30 31.13 39.65
C PRO A 117 -9.22 31.69 38.71
N GLU A 118 -9.59 32.77 38.01
CA GLU A 118 -8.86 33.40 36.89
C GLU A 118 -7.77 34.40 37.33
N VAL A 119 -6.64 34.41 36.60
CA VAL A 119 -5.65 35.51 36.56
C VAL A 119 -5.27 35.72 35.07
N PRO A 120 -5.18 36.98 34.57
CA PRO A 120 -5.24 37.27 33.15
C PRO A 120 -3.86 37.28 32.48
N VAL A 121 -3.76 36.50 31.41
CA VAL A 121 -2.81 36.67 30.32
C VAL A 121 -3.67 37.06 29.11
N HIS A 122 -3.14 37.65 28.05
CA HIS A 122 -3.79 37.62 26.73
C HIS A 122 -3.01 36.68 25.82
N PRO A 123 -3.15 35.37 26.01
CA PRO A 123 -2.67 34.38 25.06
C PRO A 123 -3.61 34.40 23.87
N ARG A 124 -3.08 34.25 22.66
CA ARG A 124 -3.91 33.67 21.59
C ARG A 124 -4.31 32.30 22.09
N GLU A 125 -5.62 32.05 22.15
CA GLU A 125 -6.12 30.80 22.68
C GLU A 125 -5.52 29.65 21.88
N VAL A 126 -4.96 28.66 22.58
CA VAL A 126 -4.43 27.44 21.97
C VAL A 126 -5.50 26.79 21.08
N GLY A 127 -6.79 26.98 21.39
CA GLY A 127 -7.91 26.57 20.56
C GLY A 127 -8.06 27.31 19.23
N GLU A 128 -7.62 28.57 19.11
CA GLU A 128 -7.59 29.27 17.81
C GLU A 128 -6.43 28.81 16.95
N LEU A 129 -5.24 28.61 17.53
CA LEU A 129 -4.11 28.01 16.80
C LEU A 129 -4.40 26.56 16.39
N LEU A 130 -5.09 25.79 17.24
CA LEU A 130 -5.52 24.43 16.92
C LEU A 130 -6.62 24.43 15.85
N ARG A 131 -7.51 25.43 15.84
CA ARG A 131 -8.57 25.58 14.82
C ARG A 131 -8.00 26.04 13.47
N GLU A 132 -7.05 26.96 13.46
CA GLU A 132 -6.33 27.36 12.23
C GLU A 132 -5.49 26.20 11.69
N LEU A 133 -4.83 25.42 12.56
CA LEU A 133 -4.11 24.21 12.17
C LEU A 133 -5.08 23.13 11.65
N LEU A 134 -6.23 22.94 12.30
CA LEU A 134 -7.28 22.01 11.88
C LEU A 134 -7.92 22.42 10.55
N GLU A 135 -8.15 23.71 10.31
CA GLU A 135 -8.66 24.24 9.03
C GLU A 135 -7.62 24.07 7.92
N ILE A 136 -6.34 24.33 8.19
CA ILE A 136 -5.25 24.06 7.23
C ILE A 136 -5.14 22.57 6.95
N THR A 137 -5.25 21.69 7.95
CA THR A 137 -5.23 20.23 7.74
C THR A 137 -6.50 19.72 7.07
N ALA A 138 -7.66 20.35 7.25
CA ALA A 138 -8.92 19.97 6.61
C ALA A 138 -8.95 20.41 5.13
N ASP A 139 -8.42 21.58 4.81
CA ASP A 139 -8.20 22.02 3.42
C ASP A 139 -7.10 21.18 2.75
N LEU A 140 -6.08 20.76 3.50
CA LEU A 140 -5.15 19.74 3.05
C LEU A 140 -5.88 18.40 2.85
N GLU A 141 -6.68 17.89 3.78
CA GLU A 141 -7.44 16.63 3.60
C GLU A 141 -8.39 16.69 2.39
N ALA A 142 -9.00 17.84 2.08
CA ALA A 142 -9.81 18.01 0.87
C ALA A 142 -8.97 18.06 -0.43
N LEU A 143 -7.68 18.42 -0.34
CA LEU A 143 -6.69 18.35 -1.42
C LEU A 143 -5.84 17.07 -1.38
N THR A 144 -6.02 16.25 -0.34
CA THR A 144 -5.23 15.08 0.05
C THR A 144 -6.15 13.92 0.44
N GLU A 145 -7.36 13.85 -0.13
CA GLU A 145 -7.96 12.53 -0.29
C GLU A 145 -6.94 11.76 -1.12
N PRO A 146 -6.34 10.68 -0.60
CA PRO A 146 -5.42 9.88 -1.38
C PRO A 146 -6.26 9.36 -2.55
N GLN A 147 -6.19 10.06 -3.68
CA GLN A 147 -6.84 9.61 -4.90
C GLN A 147 -6.22 8.26 -5.17
N VAL A 148 -6.99 7.20 -4.88
CA VAL A 148 -6.57 5.83 -5.12
C VAL A 148 -6.27 5.78 -6.60
N ARG A 149 -4.97 5.78 -6.93
CA ARG A 149 -4.54 5.87 -8.32
C ARG A 149 -4.82 4.50 -8.90
N GLN A 150 -5.76 4.45 -9.82
CA GLN A 150 -6.07 3.25 -10.57
C GLN A 150 -5.50 3.41 -11.96
N ALA A 151 -4.95 2.31 -12.47
CA ALA A 151 -4.43 2.21 -13.82
C ALA A 151 -5.08 0.99 -14.48
N THR A 152 -5.44 1.11 -15.75
CA THR A 152 -6.18 0.10 -16.49
C THR A 152 -5.42 -0.33 -17.73
N GLY A 153 -5.07 -1.61 -17.78
CA GLY A 153 -4.49 -2.23 -18.96
C GLY A 153 -5.50 -3.14 -19.65
N SER A 154 -5.46 -3.18 -20.97
CA SER A 154 -6.32 -4.04 -21.76
C SER A 154 -5.51 -4.87 -22.76
N ALA A 155 -6.02 -6.05 -23.10
CA ALA A 155 -5.47 -6.93 -24.12
C ALA A 155 -6.58 -7.41 -25.05
N ALA A 156 -6.19 -8.06 -26.16
CA ALA A 156 -7.11 -8.65 -27.13
C ALA A 156 -8.22 -7.70 -27.59
N SER A 157 -7.84 -6.46 -27.96
CA SER A 157 -8.78 -5.42 -28.39
C SER A 157 -9.85 -5.04 -27.35
N GLY A 158 -9.52 -5.13 -26.05
CA GLY A 158 -10.42 -4.78 -24.95
C GLY A 158 -11.24 -5.95 -24.41
N MET A 159 -11.11 -7.15 -24.99
CA MET A 159 -11.79 -8.35 -24.50
C MET A 159 -11.31 -8.79 -23.13
N LEU A 160 -10.11 -8.38 -22.72
CA LEU A 160 -9.62 -8.53 -21.35
C LEU A 160 -9.16 -7.18 -20.84
N THR A 161 -9.64 -6.79 -19.67
CA THR A 161 -9.28 -5.55 -18.98
C THR A 161 -8.92 -5.84 -17.54
N LEU A 162 -7.77 -5.32 -17.11
CA LEU A 162 -7.23 -5.45 -15.76
C LEU A 162 -7.03 -4.05 -15.19
N THR A 163 -7.65 -3.77 -14.06
CA THR A 163 -7.45 -2.51 -13.33
C THR A 163 -6.67 -2.79 -12.06
N LEU A 164 -5.60 -2.03 -11.87
CA LEU A 164 -4.69 -2.11 -10.73
C LEU A 164 -4.72 -0.79 -9.96
N GLY A 165 -4.96 -0.85 -8.66
CA GLY A 165 -4.86 0.27 -7.74
C GLY A 165 -3.47 0.35 -7.11
N SER A 166 -3.04 1.57 -6.77
CA SER A 166 -1.81 1.82 -5.99
C SER A 166 -1.85 1.23 -4.58
N ASP A 167 -3.04 0.95 -4.06
CA ASP A 167 -3.30 0.25 -2.80
C ASP A 167 -3.20 -1.27 -2.92
N GLY A 168 -2.86 -1.77 -4.12
CA GLY A 168 -2.86 -3.18 -4.43
C GLY A 168 -4.27 -3.72 -4.70
N ALA A 169 -5.30 -2.91 -4.93
CA ALA A 169 -6.57 -3.44 -5.42
C ALA A 169 -6.41 -3.98 -6.85
N LEU A 170 -6.98 -5.14 -7.14
CA LEU A 170 -7.00 -5.72 -8.48
C LEU A 170 -8.42 -6.11 -8.88
N SER A 171 -8.83 -5.69 -10.08
CA SER A 171 -10.02 -6.20 -10.73
C SER A 171 -9.70 -6.67 -12.15
N CYS A 172 -10.40 -7.70 -12.60
CA CYS A 172 -10.23 -8.28 -13.92
C CYS A 172 -11.62 -8.54 -14.53
N SER A 173 -11.82 -8.05 -15.75
CA SER A 173 -13.00 -8.34 -16.56
C SER A 173 -12.54 -8.98 -17.87
N ALA A 174 -13.21 -10.04 -18.27
CA ALA A 174 -12.97 -10.70 -19.54
C ALA A 174 -14.30 -10.99 -20.23
N ASP A 175 -14.36 -10.76 -21.54
CA ASP A 175 -15.49 -11.17 -22.35
C ASP A 175 -15.61 -12.70 -22.33
N GLN A 176 -16.81 -13.20 -22.06
CA GLN A 176 -17.06 -14.61 -21.83
C GLN A 176 -16.82 -15.45 -23.10
N ALA A 177 -17.31 -14.98 -24.25
CA ALA A 177 -17.23 -15.70 -25.51
C ALA A 177 -15.78 -15.73 -26.02
N TRP A 178 -15.06 -14.61 -25.86
CA TRP A 178 -13.64 -14.57 -26.11
C TRP A 178 -12.90 -15.54 -25.21
N ALA A 179 -13.11 -15.49 -23.89
CA ALA A 179 -12.38 -16.34 -22.95
C ALA A 179 -12.61 -17.83 -23.22
N SER A 180 -13.84 -18.25 -23.56
CA SER A 180 -14.17 -19.65 -23.84
C SER A 180 -13.41 -20.24 -25.03
N ASP A 181 -12.97 -19.40 -25.96
CA ASP A 181 -12.26 -19.81 -27.17
C ASP A 181 -10.73 -19.78 -26.99
N LYS A 182 -10.23 -19.58 -25.76
CA LYS A 182 -8.80 -19.45 -25.48
C LYS A 182 -8.21 -20.61 -24.69
N THR A 183 -6.97 -20.93 -25.06
CA THR A 183 -6.07 -21.83 -24.31
C THR A 183 -5.49 -21.13 -23.08
N GLY A 184 -4.91 -21.91 -22.15
CA GLY A 184 -4.30 -21.35 -20.94
C GLY A 184 -3.13 -20.42 -21.26
N SER A 185 -2.29 -20.79 -22.23
CA SER A 185 -1.18 -19.95 -22.70
C SER A 185 -1.64 -18.66 -23.39
N GLU A 186 -2.73 -18.69 -24.17
CA GLU A 186 -3.29 -17.45 -24.75
C GLU A 186 -3.85 -16.51 -23.67
N LEU A 187 -4.56 -17.04 -22.67
CA LEU A 187 -5.06 -16.25 -21.54
C LEU A 187 -3.91 -15.69 -20.69
N THR A 188 -2.87 -16.49 -20.46
CA THR A 188 -1.63 -16.08 -19.79
C THR A 188 -0.98 -14.91 -20.52
N SER A 189 -0.82 -15.00 -21.85
CA SER A 189 -0.25 -13.93 -22.67
C SER A 189 -1.10 -12.66 -22.61
N ALA A 190 -2.43 -12.78 -22.71
CA ALA A 190 -3.35 -11.66 -22.62
C ALA A 190 -3.32 -10.97 -21.24
N LEU A 191 -3.32 -11.73 -20.14
CA LEU A 191 -3.21 -11.20 -18.78
C LEU A 191 -1.90 -10.45 -18.57
N ASN A 192 -0.77 -11.03 -18.97
CA ASN A 192 0.53 -10.37 -18.80
C ASN A 192 0.67 -9.12 -19.68
N THR A 193 0.06 -9.11 -20.87
CA THR A 193 -0.03 -7.91 -21.72
C THR A 193 -0.84 -6.81 -21.05
N ALA A 194 -2.03 -7.13 -20.53
CA ALA A 194 -2.86 -6.17 -19.81
C ALA A 194 -2.17 -5.68 -18.54
N LEU A 195 -1.53 -6.56 -17.78
CA LEU A 195 -0.76 -6.20 -16.58
C LEU A 195 0.38 -5.23 -16.91
N ALA A 196 1.17 -5.49 -17.96
CA ALA A 196 2.25 -4.61 -18.37
C ALA A 196 1.73 -3.21 -18.75
N ALA A 197 0.60 -3.14 -19.46
CA ALA A 197 -0.06 -1.88 -19.79
C ALA A 197 -0.54 -1.13 -18.52
N ALA A 198 -1.22 -1.82 -17.61
CA ALA A 198 -1.70 -1.25 -16.34
C ALA A 198 -0.54 -0.72 -15.49
N ARG A 199 0.56 -1.48 -15.36
CA ARG A 199 1.75 -1.03 -14.61
C ARG A 199 2.42 0.18 -15.24
N SER A 200 2.53 0.22 -16.56
CA SER A 200 3.08 1.38 -17.28
C SER A 200 2.26 2.63 -17.02
N GLU A 201 0.92 2.52 -17.10
CA GLU A 201 0.03 3.62 -16.78
C GLU A 201 0.13 4.03 -15.30
N LEU A 202 0.25 3.08 -14.36
CA LEU A 202 0.42 3.40 -12.95
C LEU A 202 1.71 4.19 -12.66
N VAL A 203 2.82 3.82 -13.31
CA VAL A 203 4.10 4.55 -13.22
C VAL A 203 3.96 5.95 -13.84
N ASN A 204 3.27 6.07 -14.97
CA ASN A 204 3.03 7.38 -15.61
C ASN A 204 2.14 8.27 -14.73
N ALA A 205 1.09 7.72 -14.12
CA ALA A 205 0.23 8.42 -13.18
C ALA A 205 0.99 8.83 -11.91
N ALA A 206 1.93 7.99 -11.44
CA ALA A 206 2.82 8.33 -10.35
C ALA A 206 3.68 9.56 -10.67
N ASN A 207 4.34 9.55 -11.82
CA ASN A 207 5.19 10.66 -12.26
C ASN A 207 4.41 11.95 -12.59
N ALA A 208 3.13 11.85 -12.95
CA ALA A 208 2.30 12.99 -13.29
C ALA A 208 1.86 13.82 -12.07
N SER A 209 1.98 13.28 -10.86
CA SER A 209 1.39 13.89 -9.67
C SER A 209 2.01 15.25 -9.32
N PRO A 210 1.21 16.24 -8.89
CA PRO A 210 1.72 17.56 -8.50
C PRO A 210 2.73 17.50 -7.35
N ALA A 211 2.54 16.57 -6.40
CA ALA A 211 3.43 16.38 -5.26
C ALA A 211 4.80 15.84 -5.68
N ASP A 212 4.83 14.86 -6.59
CA ASP A 212 6.09 14.30 -7.12
C ASP A 212 6.79 15.30 -8.06
N ARG A 213 6.00 16.10 -8.79
CA ARG A 213 6.51 17.22 -9.58
C ARG A 213 7.14 18.30 -8.68
N ALA A 214 6.52 18.62 -7.55
CA ALA A 214 7.07 19.53 -6.55
C ALA A 214 8.33 18.96 -5.88
N ALA A 215 8.33 17.68 -5.50
CA ALA A 215 9.50 17.00 -4.92
C ALA A 215 10.68 16.94 -5.91
N ARG A 216 10.42 16.69 -7.20
CA ARG A 216 11.43 16.75 -8.26
C ARG A 216 11.99 18.17 -8.41
N LEU A 217 11.14 19.19 -8.47
CA LEU A 217 11.56 20.59 -8.55
C LEU A 217 12.40 21.01 -7.33
N LEU A 218 12.03 20.56 -6.14
CA LEU A 218 12.82 20.81 -4.91
C LEU A 218 14.19 20.13 -4.96
N ASN A 219 14.25 18.88 -5.43
CA ASN A 219 15.52 18.16 -5.61
C ASN A 219 16.41 18.80 -6.68
N GLU A 220 15.84 19.26 -7.80
CA GLU A 220 16.56 20.00 -8.84
C GLU A 220 17.09 21.34 -8.33
N ALA A 221 16.29 22.11 -7.58
CA ALA A 221 16.72 23.36 -6.95
C ALA A 221 17.85 23.12 -5.93
N ALA A 222 17.76 22.05 -5.14
CA ALA A 222 18.79 21.67 -4.18
C ALA A 222 20.09 21.22 -4.88
N ALA A 223 20.02 20.55 -6.03
CA ALA A 223 21.19 20.20 -6.83
C ALA A 223 21.86 21.44 -7.43
N PHE A 224 21.08 22.37 -7.98
CA PHE A 224 21.58 23.63 -8.52
C PHE A 224 22.32 24.48 -7.48
N LEU A 225 21.82 24.52 -6.24
CA LEU A 225 22.47 25.24 -5.13
C LEU A 225 23.76 24.59 -4.63
N ARG A 226 23.98 23.30 -4.92
CA ARG A 226 25.21 22.59 -4.55
C ARG A 226 26.36 22.76 -5.56
N GLY A 227 26.09 23.36 -6.72
CA GLY A 227 27.13 23.79 -7.66
C GLY A 227 27.83 22.66 -8.41
N ASP A 228 27.12 21.57 -8.72
CA ASP A 228 27.54 20.59 -9.73
C ASP A 228 27.20 21.08 -11.15
#